data_AF-F0X0J5-F1
#
_entry.id   AF-F0X0J5-F1
#
_cell.length_a   1.000
_cell.length_b   1.000
_cell.length_c   1.000
_cell.angle_alpha   90.00
_cell.angle_beta   90.00
_cell.angle_gamma   90.00
#
_symmetry.space_group_name_H-M   'P 1'
#
loop_
_entity.id
_entity.type
_entity.pdbx_description
1 polymer ?
#
loop_
_entity_poly.entity_id
_entity_poly.type
_entity_poly.pdbx_seq_one_letter_code
_entity_poly.pdbx_strand_id
1 'polypeptide(L)'
;MSRKVLCRYFFQQTMVEDQSGIWKNSCSSFLVSSDPTLHEIQQKFPFVGEYHFRLQSAVSGCQVTYIWLDLVDPAQKIRSFTSSDTIYIKVLQILAAGDSKQGKDCGKLTPSSSESQELQEFFQPRLRNHTKSSRCAKSSHSDHNYPAKTVFDGVKNLTSKVMQCSVTQTFQKHSQKVWDKVVSSNLTAHSVLARPTASASAQLVDLSIAAFTSTRPNNAEHVKYLERLWNAGSNQEPFQLRGSSWSRLGFQTDDPFCEAKVLLQLQCLVYFLEVHHSSALTIINEQSSRNQNHLSAYSLPSLALRTSQLLCDILMLHEQEFVGVERPYWCLFESNVAFFELASILFLAFDRSWRAQVPECEEIGLHLDTMANSACGLLRRGPRSVASLVDIAHSLQILQ
;
A
#
# COMPACT_ATOMS: atom_id res chain seq x y z
N MET A 1 29.91 1.40 23.03
CA MET A 1 29.02 1.44 21.86
C MET A 1 29.41 2.64 21.01
N SER A 2 29.81 2.44 19.76
CA SER A 2 30.17 3.54 18.86
C SER A 2 28.90 4.31 18.47
N ARG A 3 28.92 5.64 18.63
CA ARG A 3 27.81 6.52 18.23
C ARG A 3 27.55 6.37 16.71
N LYS A 4 26.29 6.31 16.30
CA LYS A 4 25.89 6.25 14.89
C LYS A 4 25.20 7.55 14.51
N VAL A 5 25.33 7.94 13.25
CA VAL A 5 24.67 9.12 12.67
C VAL A 5 23.58 8.64 11.71
N LEU A 6 22.43 9.32 11.74
CA LEU A 6 21.32 9.05 10.82
C LEU A 6 21.59 9.75 9.49
N CYS A 7 21.77 8.99 8.41
CA CYS A 7 21.89 9.53 7.07
C CYS A 7 20.53 9.52 6.39
N ARG A 8 19.94 10.70 6.15
CA ARG A 8 18.71 10.86 5.37
C ARG A 8 19.07 11.22 3.94
N TYR A 9 18.45 10.54 2.98
CA TYR A 9 18.71 10.78 1.57
C TYR A 9 17.41 10.90 0.77
N PHE A 10 17.52 11.56 -0.37
CA PHE A 10 16.44 11.67 -1.36
C PHE A 10 17.03 11.84 -2.76
N PHE A 11 16.26 11.48 -3.78
CA PHE A 11 16.67 11.64 -5.16
C PHE A 11 16.39 13.06 -5.64
N GLN A 12 17.30 13.66 -6.42
CA GLN A 12 17.09 15.00 -6.96
C GLN A 12 15.81 15.09 -7.80
N GLN A 13 15.44 14.02 -8.50
CA GLN A 13 14.26 13.96 -9.36
C GLN A 13 12.94 13.97 -8.56
N THR A 14 12.96 13.61 -7.27
CA THR A 14 11.76 13.56 -6.42
C THR A 14 11.53 14.83 -5.61
N MET A 15 12.45 15.81 -5.68
CA MET A 15 12.28 17.08 -4.96
C MET A 15 11.53 18.13 -5.79
N VAL A 16 10.43 18.62 -5.22
CA VAL A 16 9.98 19.99 -5.43
C VAL A 16 10.64 20.82 -4.32
N GLU A 17 11.64 21.65 -4.66
CA GLU A 17 12.31 22.51 -3.68
C GLU A 17 11.34 23.65 -3.27
N ASP A 18 10.52 23.38 -2.26
CA ASP A 18 9.76 24.42 -1.58
C ASP A 18 10.54 24.97 -0.36
N GLN A 19 10.24 26.21 0.02
CA GLN A 19 10.85 26.84 1.20
C GLN A 19 10.30 26.28 2.52
N SER A 20 9.32 25.37 2.48
CA SER A 20 8.59 24.89 3.66
C SER A 20 9.36 23.80 4.42
N GLY A 21 10.33 23.14 3.78
CA GLY A 21 11.13 22.09 4.40
C GLY A 21 10.38 20.78 4.62
N ILE A 22 9.15 20.64 4.10
CA ILE A 22 8.30 19.44 4.21
C ILE A 22 9.00 18.19 3.66
N TRP A 23 9.88 18.35 2.66
CA TRP A 23 10.66 17.26 2.06
C TRP A 23 11.50 16.46 3.07
N LYS A 24 11.90 17.06 4.20
CA LYS A 24 12.67 16.38 5.26
C LYS A 24 11.93 15.21 5.90
N ASN A 25 10.59 15.17 5.79
CA ASN A 25 9.75 14.11 6.34
C ASN A 25 9.60 12.91 5.40
N SER A 26 9.87 13.08 4.11
CA SER A 26 9.72 12.03 3.09
C SER A 26 11.05 11.40 2.67
N CYS A 27 12.14 11.66 3.40
CA CYS A 27 13.47 11.14 3.10
C CYS A 27 13.62 9.69 3.59
N SER A 28 14.12 8.82 2.73
CA SER A 28 14.62 7.50 3.13
C SER A 28 15.87 7.67 4.01
N SER A 29 16.23 6.66 4.80
CA SER A 29 17.37 6.78 5.72
C SER A 29 18.09 5.47 5.99
N PHE A 30 19.36 5.58 6.38
CA PHE A 30 20.17 4.47 6.88
C PHE A 30 21.19 4.98 7.91
N LEU A 31 21.80 4.07 8.68
CA LEU A 31 22.75 4.43 9.74
C LEU A 31 24.20 4.35 9.27
N VAL A 32 24.95 5.41 9.52
CA VAL A 32 26.40 5.49 9.27
C VAL A 32 27.19 5.65 10.57
N SER A 33 28.51 5.55 10.49
CA SER A 33 29.41 5.73 11.63
C SER A 33 29.33 7.16 12.18
N SER A 34 29.97 7.42 13.33
CA SER A 34 30.01 8.74 13.95
C SER A 34 30.77 9.79 13.13
N ASP A 35 31.63 9.36 12.21
CA ASP A 35 32.46 10.23 11.37
C ASP A 35 32.42 9.67 9.93
N PRO A 36 31.25 9.75 9.28
CA PRO A 36 31.00 9.04 8.04
C PRO A 36 31.85 9.59 6.91
N THR A 37 32.27 8.71 6.00
CA THR A 37 32.95 9.08 4.76
C THR A 37 32.01 8.89 3.57
N LEU A 38 32.31 9.54 2.45
CA LEU A 38 31.59 9.29 1.21
C LEU A 38 31.65 7.80 0.81
N HIS A 39 32.80 7.16 1.00
CA HIS A 39 32.94 5.72 0.74
C HIS A 39 31.98 4.87 1.59
N GLU A 40 31.81 5.17 2.88
CA GLU A 40 30.85 4.46 3.73
C GLU A 40 29.41 4.64 3.24
N ILE A 41 29.05 5.85 2.82
CA ILE A 41 27.72 6.18 2.31
C ILE A 41 27.44 5.40 1.03
N GLN A 42 28.40 5.35 0.10
CA GLN A 42 28.30 4.58 -1.13
C GLN A 42 28.11 3.07 -0.85
N GLN A 43 28.87 2.51 0.10
CA GLN A 43 28.77 1.08 0.46
C GLN A 43 27.44 0.71 1.12
N LYS A 44 26.83 1.65 1.85
CA LYS A 44 25.55 1.43 2.54
C LYS A 44 24.33 1.89 1.75
N PHE A 45 24.53 2.52 0.60
CA PHE A 45 23.44 3.00 -0.22
C PHE A 45 22.66 1.81 -0.81
N PRO A 46 21.33 1.75 -0.67
CA PRO A 46 20.57 0.54 -0.96
C PRO A 46 20.30 0.29 -2.46
N PHE A 47 20.75 1.17 -3.35
CA PHE A 47 20.49 1.07 -4.79
C PHE A 47 21.76 0.79 -5.58
N VAL A 48 21.64 -0.03 -6.61
CA VAL A 48 22.72 -0.39 -7.54
C VAL A 48 22.78 0.63 -8.68
N GLY A 49 23.96 1.19 -8.92
CA GLY A 49 24.19 2.16 -10.00
C GLY A 49 25.31 3.13 -9.68
N GLU A 50 25.57 4.06 -10.59
CA GLU A 50 26.48 5.17 -10.36
C GLU A 50 25.69 6.40 -9.89
N TYR A 51 26.05 6.89 -8.71
CA TYR A 51 25.35 8.00 -8.06
C TYR A 51 26.33 9.10 -7.63
N HIS A 52 25.92 10.34 -7.84
CA HIS A 52 26.57 11.52 -7.28
C HIS A 52 25.84 11.95 -6.01
N PHE A 53 26.60 12.26 -4.95
CA PHE A 53 26.06 12.60 -3.64
C PHE A 53 26.38 14.06 -3.29
N ARG A 54 25.40 14.78 -2.75
CA ARG A 54 25.58 16.14 -2.24
C ARG A 54 25.13 16.25 -0.80
N LEU A 55 25.95 16.86 0.05
CA LEU A 55 25.67 17.08 1.46
C LEU A 55 24.97 18.42 1.69
N GLN A 56 23.94 18.43 2.52
CA GLN A 56 23.35 19.69 3.01
C GLN A 56 24.30 20.35 4.02
N SER A 57 24.72 21.58 3.75
CA SER A 57 25.55 22.37 4.65
C SER A 57 24.84 23.67 5.02
N ALA A 58 24.82 24.01 6.31
CA ALA A 58 24.27 25.26 6.79
C ALA A 58 25.26 26.40 6.49
N VAL A 59 24.76 27.51 5.95
CA VAL A 59 25.56 28.72 5.73
C VAL A 59 25.24 29.73 6.82
N SER A 60 26.21 30.00 7.70
CA SER A 60 26.04 31.06 8.70
C SER A 60 26.04 32.44 8.03
N GLY A 61 25.03 33.26 8.33
CA GLY A 61 25.00 34.68 7.94
C GLY A 61 24.24 35.05 6.66
N CYS A 62 23.52 34.11 6.01
CA CYS A 62 22.72 34.37 4.82
C CYS A 62 21.22 34.16 5.06
N GLN A 63 20.37 34.80 4.23
CA GLN A 63 18.92 34.52 4.18
C GLN A 63 18.60 33.11 3.67
N VAL A 64 19.53 32.48 2.93
CA VAL A 64 19.42 31.10 2.48
C VAL A 64 19.84 30.16 3.61
N THR A 65 18.96 29.24 4.00
CA THR A 65 19.15 28.38 5.19
C THR A 65 20.20 27.28 5.00
N TYR A 66 20.54 26.91 3.77
CA TYR A 66 21.55 25.88 3.46
C TYR A 66 22.05 25.92 2.00
N ILE A 67 23.17 25.25 1.72
CA ILE A 67 23.69 24.94 0.39
C ILE A 67 23.94 23.44 0.23
N TRP A 68 24.00 22.96 -1.01
CA TRP A 68 24.39 21.60 -1.34
C TRP A 68 25.88 21.57 -1.72
N LEU A 69 26.67 20.79 -0.99
CA LEU A 69 28.09 20.59 -1.27
C LEU A 69 28.29 19.27 -2.00
N ASP A 70 28.96 19.29 -3.14
CA ASP A 70 29.33 18.08 -3.86
C ASP A 70 30.33 17.26 -3.04
N LEU A 71 30.05 15.96 -2.87
CA LEU A 71 30.96 15.02 -2.24
C LEU A 71 31.72 14.29 -3.35
N VAL A 72 33.01 14.61 -3.50
CA VAL A 72 33.84 14.11 -4.61
C VAL A 72 34.93 13.16 -4.12
N ASP A 73 35.50 13.42 -2.95
CA ASP A 73 36.57 12.61 -2.38
C ASP A 73 35.99 11.47 -1.51
N PRO A 74 36.22 10.18 -1.87
CA PRO A 74 35.73 9.03 -1.09
C PRO A 74 36.17 9.03 0.38
N ALA A 75 37.35 9.58 0.67
CA ALA A 75 37.91 9.65 2.02
C ALA A 75 37.46 10.90 2.80
N GLN A 76 36.73 11.81 2.16
CA GLN A 76 36.26 13.04 2.80
C GLN A 76 35.33 12.72 3.96
N LYS A 77 35.72 13.20 5.14
CA LYS A 77 34.90 13.11 6.34
C LYS A 77 33.73 14.07 6.26
N ILE A 78 32.54 13.55 6.50
CA ILE A 78 31.28 14.29 6.45
C ILE A 78 30.90 14.66 7.86
N ARG A 79 31.12 15.93 8.21
CA ARG A 79 30.73 16.46 9.51
C ARG A 79 29.25 16.84 9.47
N SER A 80 28.48 16.40 10.48
CA SER A 80 27.15 16.96 10.70
C SER A 80 27.30 18.42 11.08
N PHE A 81 26.70 19.31 10.28
CA PHE A 81 26.63 20.74 10.58
C PHE A 81 25.39 21.10 11.39
N THR A 82 24.55 20.11 11.74
CA THR A 82 23.37 20.31 12.58
C THR A 82 23.61 19.74 13.97
N SER A 83 23.00 20.36 14.99
CA SER A 83 23.02 19.85 16.38
C SER A 83 22.34 18.49 16.54
N SER A 84 21.52 18.09 15.56
CA SER A 84 21.02 16.72 15.43
C SER A 84 22.09 15.81 14.82
N ASP A 85 22.22 14.59 15.34
CA ASP A 85 23.05 13.51 14.77
C ASP A 85 22.50 12.98 13.42
N THR A 86 22.10 13.90 12.54
CA THR A 86 21.45 13.65 11.26
C THR A 86 22.15 14.42 10.16
N ILE A 87 22.50 13.74 9.07
CA ILE A 87 22.98 14.36 7.85
C ILE A 87 21.94 14.19 6.74
N TYR A 88 21.86 15.16 5.84
CA TYR A 88 20.94 15.13 4.70
C TYR A 88 21.74 15.08 3.40
N ILE A 89 21.38 14.15 2.53
CA ILE A 89 22.07 13.87 1.28
C ILE A 89 21.11 13.92 0.10
N LYS A 90 21.46 14.72 -0.91
CA LYS A 90 20.80 14.72 -2.21
C LYS A 90 21.55 13.77 -3.14
N VAL A 91 20.83 12.83 -3.73
CA VAL A 91 21.37 11.79 -4.61
C VAL A 91 20.98 12.06 -6.05
N LEU A 92 21.94 12.05 -6.96
CA LEU A 92 21.72 12.15 -8.40
C LEU A 92 22.20 10.85 -9.04
N GLN A 93 21.35 10.21 -9.83
CA GLN A 93 21.76 9.05 -10.63
C GLN A 93 22.53 9.54 -11.86
N ILE A 94 23.74 9.02 -12.06
CA ILE A 94 24.60 9.34 -13.21
C ILE A 94 24.31 8.34 -14.34
N LEU A 95 24.32 7.05 -14.03
CA LEU A 95 24.03 5.96 -14.96
C LEU A 95 23.12 4.93 -14.29
N ALA A 96 22.03 4.55 -14.98
CA ALA A 96 21.19 3.44 -14.57
C ALA A 96 21.92 2.12 -14.82
N ALA A 97 21.82 1.18 -13.87
CA ALA A 97 22.36 -0.16 -14.03
C ALA A 97 21.61 -0.88 -15.16
N GLY A 98 22.12 -0.79 -16.39
CA GLY A 98 21.48 -1.44 -17.55
C GLY A 98 21.93 -0.98 -18.94
N ASP A 99 22.57 0.18 -19.09
CA ASP A 99 22.88 0.73 -20.43
C ASP A 99 24.11 0.11 -21.14
N SER A 100 24.64 -1.00 -20.64
CA SER A 100 25.60 -1.82 -21.38
C SER A 100 24.89 -2.67 -22.44
N LYS A 101 24.58 -2.03 -23.57
CA LYS A 101 24.32 -2.56 -24.94
C LYS A 101 24.20 -4.09 -25.12
N GLN A 102 23.00 -4.55 -25.47
CA GLN A 102 22.66 -5.69 -26.37
C GLN A 102 21.13 -5.58 -26.59
N GLY A 103 20.50 -5.55 -27.76
CA GLY A 103 20.74 -6.25 -29.04
C GLY A 103 19.47 -7.06 -29.36
N LYS A 104 18.62 -6.53 -30.27
CA LYS A 104 17.51 -7.15 -31.04
C LYS A 104 17.14 -8.63 -30.74
N ASP A 105 15.86 -8.97 -30.58
CA ASP A 105 14.96 -9.26 -31.71
C ASP A 105 13.49 -9.52 -31.30
N CYS A 106 12.60 -9.35 -32.28
CA CYS A 106 11.14 -9.34 -32.19
C CYS A 106 10.51 -10.73 -32.46
N GLY A 107 9.39 -11.05 -31.82
CA GLY A 107 8.56 -12.22 -32.15
C GLY A 107 7.09 -12.04 -31.78
N LYS A 108 6.25 -11.77 -32.79
CA LYS A 108 4.77 -11.75 -32.75
C LYS A 108 4.20 -13.15 -32.47
N LEU A 109 3.02 -13.23 -31.82
CA LEU A 109 1.90 -14.11 -32.22
C LEU A 109 0.56 -13.60 -31.62
N THR A 110 -0.50 -13.68 -32.42
CA THR A 110 -1.91 -13.35 -32.13
C THR A 110 -2.77 -14.64 -32.16
N PRO A 111 -4.10 -14.62 -31.96
CA PRO A 111 -4.79 -14.79 -30.68
C PRO A 111 -5.68 -16.07 -30.67
N SER A 112 -6.06 -16.57 -29.50
CA SER A 112 -7.17 -17.53 -29.41
C SER A 112 -8.13 -17.15 -28.30
N SER A 113 -9.24 -16.59 -28.73
CA SER A 113 -10.51 -16.42 -28.02
C SER A 113 -11.08 -17.79 -27.63
N SER A 114 -11.31 -18.04 -26.34
CA SER A 114 -12.36 -18.98 -25.89
C SER A 114 -12.67 -19.00 -24.37
N GLU A 115 -12.10 -18.14 -23.54
CA GLU A 115 -12.34 -18.19 -22.07
C GLU A 115 -13.30 -17.11 -21.54
N SER A 116 -13.70 -16.14 -22.37
CA SER A 116 -14.57 -15.02 -21.93
C SER A 116 -16.03 -15.41 -21.68
N GLN A 117 -16.44 -16.65 -21.97
CA GLN A 117 -17.83 -17.08 -21.84
C GLN A 117 -18.14 -17.73 -20.48
N GLU A 118 -17.15 -18.31 -19.79
CA GLU A 118 -17.35 -18.95 -18.47
C GLU A 118 -17.28 -17.95 -17.30
N LEU A 119 -16.48 -16.88 -17.43
CA LEU A 119 -16.43 -15.81 -16.42
C LEU A 119 -17.67 -14.90 -16.44
N GLN A 120 -18.38 -14.82 -17.56
CA GLN A 120 -19.61 -14.02 -17.67
C GLN A 120 -20.81 -14.68 -16.96
N GLU A 121 -20.79 -16.01 -16.79
CA GLU A 121 -21.82 -16.73 -16.02
C GLU A 121 -21.66 -16.59 -14.49
N PHE A 122 -20.44 -16.28 -14.01
CA PHE A 122 -20.18 -16.11 -12.59
C PHE A 122 -20.65 -14.75 -12.04
N PHE A 123 -20.71 -13.71 -12.89
CA PHE A 123 -21.07 -12.34 -12.49
C PHE A 123 -22.53 -11.94 -12.78
N GLN A 124 -23.39 -12.85 -13.27
CA GLN A 124 -24.82 -12.55 -13.37
C GLN A 124 -25.54 -12.76 -12.03
N PRO A 125 -26.36 -11.79 -11.56
CA PRO A 125 -27.21 -11.99 -10.40
C PRO A 125 -28.29 -13.02 -10.74
N ARG A 126 -28.18 -14.25 -10.21
CA ARG A 126 -29.26 -15.24 -10.28
C ARG A 126 -30.42 -14.79 -9.39
N LEU A 127 -31.40 -14.09 -9.96
CA LEU A 127 -32.74 -13.96 -9.38
C LEU A 127 -33.40 -15.34 -9.41
N ARG A 128 -33.33 -16.06 -8.29
CA ARG A 128 -34.01 -17.35 -8.13
C ARG A 128 -35.26 -17.16 -7.29
N ASN A 129 -36.41 -17.04 -7.97
CA ASN A 129 -37.71 -17.23 -7.35
C ASN A 129 -37.84 -18.68 -6.87
N HIS A 130 -38.15 -18.85 -5.58
CA HIS A 130 -38.67 -20.09 -5.04
C HIS A 130 -40.12 -20.25 -5.50
N THR A 131 -40.43 -21.32 -6.23
CA THR A 131 -41.61 -22.13 -5.91
C THR A 131 -41.44 -23.56 -6.38
N LYS A 132 -41.89 -24.46 -5.49
CA LYS A 132 -41.83 -25.91 -5.49
C LYS A 132 -42.48 -26.50 -6.75
N SER A 133 -41.94 -27.62 -7.25
CA SER A 133 -42.73 -28.58 -8.00
C SER A 133 -42.32 -30.01 -7.64
N SER A 134 -43.31 -30.77 -7.22
CA SER A 134 -43.28 -32.24 -7.22
C SER A 134 -44.67 -32.72 -7.62
N ARG A 135 -44.68 -33.38 -8.79
CA ARG A 135 -45.59 -34.41 -9.31
C ARG A 135 -46.80 -34.01 -10.18
N CYS A 136 -46.62 -34.45 -11.43
CA CYS A 136 -47.53 -35.22 -12.29
C CYS A 136 -48.69 -34.57 -13.04
N ALA A 137 -48.64 -34.87 -14.35
CA ALA A 137 -49.74 -35.16 -15.29
C ALA A 137 -50.39 -34.00 -16.08
N LYS A 138 -50.09 -34.03 -17.39
CA LYS A 138 -50.97 -33.81 -18.56
C LYS A 138 -52.16 -32.84 -18.39
N SER A 139 -52.16 -31.72 -19.12
CA SER A 139 -52.91 -31.53 -20.38
C SER A 139 -52.99 -30.04 -20.77
N SER A 140 -53.25 -29.83 -22.05
CA SER A 140 -53.46 -28.61 -22.83
C SER A 140 -54.37 -27.53 -22.23
N HIS A 141 -54.03 -26.24 -22.41
CA HIS A 141 -54.81 -25.26 -23.19
C HIS A 141 -54.21 -23.84 -23.12
N SER A 142 -54.70 -23.00 -24.01
CA SER A 142 -54.18 -21.76 -24.57
C SER A 142 -54.60 -20.46 -23.85
N ASP A 143 -53.97 -19.37 -24.31
CA ASP A 143 -54.48 -18.00 -24.47
C ASP A 143 -54.30 -16.90 -23.39
N HIS A 144 -53.67 -15.83 -23.90
CA HIS A 144 -53.97 -14.39 -23.77
C HIS A 144 -54.33 -13.75 -22.43
N ASN A 145 -53.52 -12.77 -21.99
CA ASN A 145 -53.82 -11.33 -22.10
C ASN A 145 -52.93 -10.49 -21.15
N TYR A 146 -52.40 -9.38 -21.67
CA TYR A 146 -52.04 -8.21 -20.86
C TYR A 146 -53.33 -7.45 -20.48
N PRO A 147 -53.37 -6.75 -19.34
CA PRO A 147 -53.40 -5.29 -19.44
C PRO A 147 -52.68 -4.53 -18.30
N ALA A 148 -52.45 -3.25 -18.60
CA ALA A 148 -51.84 -2.23 -17.77
C ALA A 148 -52.77 -1.67 -16.66
N LYS A 149 -52.14 -0.87 -15.78
CA LYS A 149 -52.61 0.29 -14.99
C LYS A 149 -52.71 0.15 -13.46
N THR A 150 -52.03 1.13 -12.83
CA THR A 150 -52.36 1.87 -11.59
C THR A 150 -52.24 1.08 -10.28
N VAL A 151 -51.58 1.58 -9.22
CA VAL A 151 -52.03 2.68 -8.34
C VAL A 151 -50.92 3.00 -7.30
N PHE A 152 -50.61 4.29 -7.19
CA PHE A 152 -50.20 5.12 -6.02
C PHE A 152 -48.99 4.79 -5.12
N ASP A 153 -48.11 5.80 -5.09
CA ASP A 153 -47.62 6.58 -3.94
C ASP A 153 -47.43 5.94 -2.56
N GLY A 154 -46.25 6.23 -2.03
CA GLY A 154 -46.03 6.45 -0.61
C GLY A 154 -45.02 5.50 0.02
N VAL A 155 -43.84 6.01 0.31
CA VAL A 155 -43.28 6.12 1.68
C VAL A 155 -41.79 6.42 1.59
N LYS A 156 -41.43 7.54 2.22
CA LYS A 156 -40.07 7.96 2.57
C LYS A 156 -39.44 6.95 3.54
N ASN A 157 -38.11 6.83 3.49
CA ASN A 157 -37.24 6.14 4.45
C ASN A 157 -37.39 4.61 4.52
N LEU A 158 -36.49 3.88 3.86
CA LEU A 158 -35.70 2.79 4.46
C LEU A 158 -34.71 2.25 3.41
N THR A 159 -33.58 1.71 3.86
CA THR A 159 -32.65 0.79 3.15
C THR A 159 -31.46 1.36 2.36
N SER A 160 -30.36 1.63 3.08
CA SER A 160 -29.00 1.30 2.60
C SER A 160 -28.24 0.32 3.53
N LYS A 161 -28.90 -0.18 4.59
CA LYS A 161 -28.47 -1.40 5.28
C LYS A 161 -28.99 -2.59 4.48
N VAL A 162 -28.11 -3.24 3.72
CA VAL A 162 -28.06 -4.68 3.37
C VAL A 162 -27.24 -4.82 2.08
N MET A 163 -25.93 -4.61 2.19
CA MET A 163 -24.87 -5.27 1.40
C MET A 163 -23.57 -5.27 2.22
N GLN A 164 -23.69 -5.59 3.52
CA GLN A 164 -22.56 -5.80 4.41
C GLN A 164 -22.23 -7.29 4.34
N CYS A 165 -21.33 -7.67 3.43
CA CYS A 165 -20.87 -9.05 3.29
C CYS A 165 -20.34 -9.57 4.64
N SER A 166 -20.54 -10.85 4.92
CA SER A 166 -20.08 -11.57 6.12
C SER A 166 -18.66 -11.21 6.57
N VAL A 167 -17.76 -10.97 5.61
CA VAL A 167 -16.37 -10.53 5.80
C VAL A 167 -16.24 -9.16 6.51
N THR A 168 -17.08 -8.18 6.17
CA THR A 168 -17.09 -6.86 6.85
C THR A 168 -17.65 -6.95 8.28
N GLN A 169 -18.54 -7.90 8.56
CA GLN A 169 -19.01 -8.16 9.91
C GLN A 169 -17.96 -8.88 10.77
N THR A 170 -17.14 -9.77 10.19
CA THR A 170 -15.98 -10.34 10.89
C THR A 170 -14.95 -9.26 11.21
N PHE A 171 -14.59 -8.39 10.27
CA PHE A 171 -13.61 -7.33 10.53
C PHE A 171 -14.09 -6.30 11.56
N GLN A 172 -15.36 -5.89 11.54
CA GLN A 172 -15.92 -4.96 12.54
C GLN A 172 -16.01 -5.60 13.94
N LYS A 173 -16.39 -6.88 14.05
CA LYS A 173 -16.33 -7.62 15.32
C LYS A 173 -14.89 -7.84 15.79
N HIS A 174 -13.96 -8.00 14.85
CA HIS A 174 -12.54 -8.20 15.15
C HIS A 174 -11.89 -6.90 15.61
N SER A 175 -12.17 -5.75 14.97
CA SER A 175 -11.65 -4.44 15.38
C SER A 175 -12.09 -4.09 16.81
N GLN A 176 -13.35 -4.34 17.17
CA GLN A 176 -13.84 -4.09 18.52
C GLN A 176 -13.20 -5.03 19.56
N LYS A 177 -13.06 -6.32 19.26
CA LYS A 177 -12.31 -7.28 20.12
C LYS A 177 -10.82 -6.95 20.20
N VAL A 178 -10.25 -6.39 19.14
CA VAL A 178 -8.86 -5.94 19.08
C VAL A 178 -8.69 -4.76 20.00
N TRP A 179 -9.61 -3.79 19.98
CA TRP A 179 -9.63 -2.67 20.91
C TRP A 179 -9.75 -3.14 22.35
N ASP A 180 -10.69 -4.02 22.66
CA ASP A 180 -10.82 -4.58 24.01
C ASP A 180 -9.52 -5.23 24.47
N LYS A 181 -8.84 -5.99 23.60
CA LYS A 181 -7.54 -6.62 23.91
C LYS A 181 -6.36 -5.64 23.96
N VAL A 182 -6.35 -4.59 23.14
CA VAL A 182 -5.32 -3.55 23.10
C VAL A 182 -5.41 -2.67 24.35
N VAL A 183 -6.63 -2.39 24.82
CA VAL A 183 -6.90 -1.61 26.04
C VAL A 183 -6.68 -2.45 27.30
N SER A 184 -7.03 -3.74 27.28
CA SER A 184 -6.83 -4.64 28.44
C SER A 184 -5.37 -5.03 28.68
N SER A 185 -4.54 -5.01 27.64
CA SER A 185 -3.11 -5.25 27.79
C SER A 185 -2.48 -3.91 28.12
N ASN A 186 -1.85 -3.75 29.28
CA ASN A 186 -1.11 -2.55 29.67
C ASN A 186 -0.09 -2.16 28.58
N LEU A 187 -0.53 -1.39 27.59
CA LEU A 187 0.32 -0.60 26.71
C LEU A 187 1.23 0.17 27.65
N THR A 188 2.54 -0.05 27.54
CA THR A 188 3.54 0.59 28.43
C THR A 188 3.17 2.07 28.61
N ALA A 189 3.03 2.50 29.86
CA ALA A 189 2.30 3.68 30.33
C ALA A 189 2.67 5.03 29.65
N HIS A 190 3.68 5.04 28.79
CA HIS A 190 4.17 6.21 28.08
C HIS A 190 3.63 6.37 26.64
N SER A 191 2.98 5.37 26.04
CA SER A 191 2.34 5.51 24.71
C SER A 191 0.86 5.90 24.76
N VAL A 192 0.22 5.81 25.93
CA VAL A 192 -1.25 5.86 26.08
C VAL A 192 -1.79 7.27 26.32
N LEU A 193 -0.94 8.23 26.70
CA LEU A 193 -1.37 9.54 27.20
C LEU A 193 -1.14 10.72 26.23
N ALA A 194 -0.49 10.49 25.09
CA ALA A 194 -0.25 11.56 24.13
C ALA A 194 -1.49 11.77 23.26
N ARG A 195 -2.01 13.00 23.19
CA ARG A 195 -2.97 13.37 22.14
C ARG A 195 -2.23 13.41 20.80
N PRO A 196 -2.86 13.02 19.68
CA PRO A 196 -2.27 13.20 18.36
C PRO A 196 -1.88 14.67 18.16
N THR A 197 -0.72 14.93 17.56
CA THR A 197 -0.41 16.30 17.11
C THR A 197 -1.41 16.72 16.02
N ALA A 198 -1.52 18.03 15.78
CA ALA A 198 -2.33 18.54 14.68
C ALA A 198 -1.91 17.94 13.32
N SER A 199 -0.61 17.67 13.13
CA SER A 199 -0.08 17.03 11.92
C SER A 199 -0.56 15.60 11.78
N ALA A 200 -0.48 14.81 12.87
CA ALA A 200 -0.98 13.44 12.88
C ALA A 200 -2.49 13.37 12.66
N SER A 201 -3.25 14.26 13.28
CA SER A 201 -4.70 14.36 13.06
C SER A 201 -5.02 14.69 11.60
N ALA A 202 -4.34 15.66 11.00
CA ALA A 202 -4.51 16.01 9.59
C ALA A 202 -4.21 14.80 8.68
N GLN A 203 -3.13 14.08 8.94
CA GLN A 203 -2.79 12.87 8.20
C GLN A 203 -3.87 11.79 8.30
N LEU A 204 -4.41 11.52 9.49
CA LEU A 204 -5.48 10.52 9.66
C LEU A 204 -6.77 10.95 8.93
N VAL A 205 -7.08 12.25 8.90
CA VAL A 205 -8.17 12.79 8.09
C VAL A 205 -7.90 12.56 6.60
N ASP A 206 -6.69 12.86 6.11
CA ASP A 206 -6.32 12.66 4.70
C ASP A 206 -6.42 11.17 4.30
N LEU A 207 -5.97 10.25 5.17
CA LEU A 207 -6.12 8.81 4.96
C LEU A 207 -7.59 8.39 4.93
N SER A 208 -8.43 8.95 5.80
CA SER A 208 -9.88 8.72 5.78
C SER A 208 -10.50 9.19 4.46
N ILE A 209 -10.19 10.41 4.01
CA ILE A 209 -10.66 10.93 2.73
C ILE A 209 -10.21 10.02 1.58
N ALA A 210 -8.94 9.61 1.55
CA ALA A 210 -8.41 8.72 0.54
C ALA A 210 -9.10 7.34 0.55
N ALA A 211 -9.48 6.82 1.71
CA ALA A 211 -10.18 5.54 1.87
C ALA A 211 -11.59 5.53 1.25
N PHE A 212 -12.23 6.69 1.14
CA PHE A 212 -13.57 6.83 0.54
C PHE A 212 -13.55 7.48 -0.85
N THR A 213 -12.38 7.93 -1.32
CA THR A 213 -12.25 8.53 -2.64
C THR A 213 -12.11 7.44 -3.70
N SER A 214 -13.14 7.27 -4.53
CA SER A 214 -13.05 6.36 -5.69
C SER A 214 -12.06 6.89 -6.72
N THR A 215 -11.22 6.00 -7.25
CA THR A 215 -10.32 6.35 -8.36
C THR A 215 -11.13 6.57 -9.64
N ARG A 216 -10.61 7.43 -10.51
CA ARG A 216 -11.29 7.85 -11.74
C ARG A 216 -10.27 8.18 -12.82
N PRO A 217 -10.48 7.77 -14.08
CA PRO A 217 -9.55 8.03 -15.18
C PRO A 217 -9.52 9.50 -15.60
N ASN A 218 -10.54 10.29 -15.26
CA ASN A 218 -10.59 11.73 -15.58
C ASN A 218 -9.96 12.63 -14.52
N ASN A 219 -9.44 12.05 -13.43
CA ASN A 219 -8.76 12.80 -12.39
C ASN A 219 -7.24 12.69 -12.59
N ALA A 220 -6.59 13.82 -12.90
CA ALA A 220 -5.16 13.87 -13.19
C ALA A 220 -4.28 13.36 -12.04
N GLU A 221 -4.67 13.60 -10.77
CA GLU A 221 -3.92 13.09 -9.62
C GLU A 221 -4.00 11.56 -9.52
N HIS A 222 -5.17 10.98 -9.82
CA HIS A 222 -5.32 9.52 -9.83
C HIS A 222 -4.49 8.88 -10.95
N VAL A 223 -4.48 9.50 -12.13
CA VAL A 223 -3.64 9.06 -13.26
C VAL A 223 -2.16 9.16 -12.90
N LYS A 224 -1.74 10.23 -12.23
CA LYS A 224 -0.35 10.40 -11.77
C LYS A 224 0.10 9.31 -10.79
N TYR A 225 -0.79 8.83 -9.92
CA TYR A 225 -0.46 7.67 -9.08
C TYR A 225 -0.32 6.38 -9.90
N LEU A 226 -1.14 6.16 -10.93
CA LEU A 226 -0.95 5.02 -11.83
C LEU A 226 0.33 5.14 -12.65
N GLU A 227 0.69 6.33 -13.12
CA GLU A 227 1.98 6.57 -13.79
C GLU A 227 3.15 6.23 -12.87
N ARG A 228 3.08 6.64 -11.60
CA ARG A 228 4.10 6.28 -10.60
C ARG A 228 4.16 4.77 -10.39
N LEU A 229 3.01 4.12 -10.21
CA LEU A 229 2.93 2.66 -10.07
C LEU A 229 3.52 1.95 -11.30
N TRP A 230 3.19 2.43 -12.49
CA TRP A 230 3.71 1.92 -13.74
C TRP A 230 5.22 2.08 -13.82
N ASN A 231 5.74 3.29 -13.62
CA ASN A 231 7.17 3.58 -13.69
C ASN A 231 7.98 2.82 -12.64
N ALA A 232 7.40 2.56 -11.48
CA ALA A 232 8.04 1.77 -10.43
C ALA A 232 8.09 0.27 -10.75
N GLY A 233 7.22 -0.26 -11.60
CA GLY A 233 7.17 -1.69 -11.90
C GLY A 233 7.53 -2.07 -13.34
N SER A 234 7.49 -1.11 -14.26
CA SER A 234 7.81 -1.26 -15.68
C SER A 234 9.18 -0.63 -15.94
N ASN A 235 10.19 -1.47 -16.12
CA ASN A 235 11.56 -1.00 -16.29
C ASN A 235 11.85 -0.31 -17.63
N GLN A 236 10.88 -0.11 -18.54
CA GLN A 236 11.15 0.49 -19.86
C GLN A 236 9.93 0.78 -20.78
N GLU A 237 8.70 0.40 -20.42
CA GLU A 237 7.55 0.63 -21.34
C GLU A 237 6.95 2.03 -21.15
N PRO A 238 6.55 2.71 -22.24
CA PRO A 238 5.82 3.97 -22.13
C PRO A 238 4.52 3.74 -21.34
N PHE A 239 4.16 4.70 -20.49
CA PHE A 239 2.95 4.61 -19.68
C PHE A 239 1.71 4.35 -20.56
N GLN A 240 0.94 3.34 -20.16
CA GLN A 240 -0.34 3.03 -20.77
C GLN A 240 -1.44 3.13 -19.72
N LEU A 241 -2.42 3.99 -19.95
CA LEU A 241 -3.55 4.13 -19.05
C LEU A 241 -4.37 2.83 -18.95
N ARG A 242 -4.42 2.07 -20.05
CA ARG A 242 -5.05 0.74 -20.17
C ARG A 242 -4.24 -0.11 -21.13
N GLY A 243 -4.18 -1.42 -20.87
CA GLY A 243 -3.48 -2.38 -21.72
C GLY A 243 -3.08 -3.64 -20.96
N SER A 244 -2.73 -4.69 -21.69
CA SER A 244 -2.39 -6.00 -21.12
C SER A 244 -1.11 -6.00 -20.29
N SER A 245 -0.24 -5.00 -20.43
CA SER A 245 0.98 -4.85 -19.62
C SER A 245 0.69 -4.66 -18.12
N TRP A 246 -0.52 -4.23 -17.72
CA TRP A 246 -0.91 -4.17 -16.31
C TRP A 246 -0.89 -5.54 -15.62
N SER A 247 -1.08 -6.63 -16.37
CA SER A 247 -0.95 -8.00 -15.85
C SER A 247 0.44 -8.30 -15.27
N ARG A 248 1.48 -7.64 -15.79
CA ARG A 248 2.85 -7.76 -15.29
C ARG A 248 3.06 -7.07 -13.95
N LEU A 249 2.12 -6.23 -13.51
CA LEU A 249 2.12 -5.56 -12.21
C LEU A 249 1.15 -6.23 -11.22
N GLY A 250 0.65 -7.42 -11.56
CA GLY A 250 -0.25 -8.20 -10.71
C GLY A 250 -1.73 -7.80 -10.81
N PHE A 251 -2.11 -6.99 -11.80
CA PHE A 251 -3.52 -6.74 -12.14
C PHE A 251 -4.08 -7.92 -12.94
N GLN A 252 -5.37 -8.18 -12.80
CA GLN A 252 -6.09 -9.22 -13.56
C GLN A 252 -6.78 -8.67 -14.80
N THR A 253 -6.92 -7.35 -14.88
CA THR A 253 -7.63 -6.65 -15.95
C THR A 253 -6.72 -5.63 -16.64
N ASP A 254 -7.02 -5.35 -17.91
CA ASP A 254 -6.29 -4.34 -18.70
C ASP A 254 -6.62 -2.90 -18.26
N ASP A 255 -7.67 -2.70 -17.45
CA ASP A 255 -8.05 -1.41 -16.90
C ASP A 255 -7.74 -1.35 -15.40
N PRO A 256 -6.64 -0.71 -14.98
CA PRO A 256 -6.24 -0.67 -13.58
C PRO A 256 -7.28 0.01 -12.68
N PHE A 257 -8.14 0.90 -13.22
CA PHE A 257 -9.21 1.54 -12.43
C PHE A 257 -10.33 0.57 -12.04
N CYS A 258 -10.48 -0.55 -12.74
CA CYS A 258 -11.46 -1.59 -12.37
C CYS A 258 -11.05 -2.34 -11.09
N GLU A 259 -9.75 -2.43 -10.80
CA GLU A 259 -9.22 -3.15 -9.63
C GLU A 259 -8.73 -2.22 -8.52
N ALA A 260 -8.02 -1.13 -8.87
CA ALA A 260 -7.56 -0.10 -7.94
C ALA A 260 -8.68 0.91 -7.65
N LYS A 261 -9.79 0.46 -7.07
CA LYS A 261 -11.07 1.21 -6.96
C LYS A 261 -11.01 2.42 -6.04
N VAL A 262 -10.08 2.44 -5.09
CA VAL A 262 -10.00 3.45 -4.01
C VAL A 262 -8.62 4.10 -4.00
N LEU A 263 -8.57 5.42 -3.75
CA LEU A 263 -7.32 6.18 -3.77
C LEU A 263 -6.31 5.65 -2.74
N LEU A 264 -6.75 5.34 -1.52
CA LEU A 264 -5.87 4.79 -0.49
C LEU A 264 -5.23 3.45 -0.89
N GLN A 265 -6.00 2.57 -1.53
CA GLN A 265 -5.49 1.31 -2.09
C GLN A 265 -4.38 1.59 -3.12
N LEU A 266 -4.61 2.53 -4.04
CA LEU A 266 -3.64 2.92 -5.05
C LEU A 266 -2.37 3.52 -4.43
N GLN A 267 -2.51 4.38 -3.41
CA GLN A 267 -1.37 4.95 -2.68
C GLN A 267 -0.54 3.88 -1.97
N CYS A 268 -1.18 2.87 -1.36
CA CYS A 268 -0.46 1.74 -0.76
C CYS A 268 0.34 0.94 -1.80
N LEU A 269 -0.24 0.67 -2.97
CA LEU A 269 0.46 -0.02 -4.06
C LEU A 269 1.68 0.76 -4.54
N VAL A 270 1.51 2.06 -4.78
CA VAL A 270 2.60 2.93 -5.24
C VAL A 270 3.73 2.96 -4.23
N TYR A 271 3.42 3.18 -2.95
CA TYR A 271 4.42 3.18 -1.90
C TYR A 271 5.16 1.83 -1.82
N PHE A 272 4.44 0.72 -1.88
CA PHE A 272 5.05 -0.60 -1.80
C PHE A 272 6.00 -0.86 -2.97
N LEU A 273 5.61 -0.49 -4.18
CA LEU A 273 6.44 -0.67 -5.37
C LEU A 273 7.66 0.27 -5.40
N GLU A 274 7.52 1.51 -4.93
CA GLU A 274 8.62 2.48 -4.93
C GLU A 274 9.62 2.25 -3.78
N VAL A 275 9.13 1.89 -2.59
CA VAL A 275 9.96 1.78 -1.37
C VAL A 275 10.44 0.36 -1.15
N HIS A 276 9.58 -0.64 -1.39
CA HIS A 276 9.88 -2.07 -1.19
C HIS A 276 9.97 -2.81 -2.53
N HIS A 277 10.52 -2.14 -3.54
CA HIS A 277 10.56 -2.55 -4.95
C HIS A 277 10.97 -4.02 -5.15
N SER A 278 12.08 -4.46 -4.55
CA SER A 278 12.57 -5.83 -4.70
C SER A 278 11.57 -6.86 -4.19
N SER A 279 10.99 -6.62 -3.02
CA SER A 279 10.01 -7.52 -2.41
C SER A 279 8.71 -7.54 -3.20
N ALA A 280 8.28 -6.38 -3.70
CA ALA A 280 7.07 -6.25 -4.48
C ALA A 280 7.18 -6.95 -5.84
N LEU A 281 8.30 -6.77 -6.55
CA LEU A 281 8.56 -7.50 -7.80
C LEU A 281 8.65 -9.01 -7.58
N THR A 282 9.25 -9.46 -6.48
CA THR A 282 9.27 -10.89 -6.13
C THR A 282 7.84 -11.44 -5.99
N ILE A 283 6.98 -10.76 -5.22
CA ILE A 283 5.57 -11.15 -5.06
C ILE A 283 4.87 -11.20 -6.43
N ILE A 284 5.00 -10.13 -7.22
CA ILE A 284 4.33 -10.02 -8.52
C ILE A 284 4.77 -11.17 -9.44
N ASN A 285 6.08 -11.39 -9.59
CA ASN A 285 6.62 -12.45 -10.46
C ASN A 285 6.18 -13.84 -10.00
N GLU A 286 6.18 -14.10 -8.69
CA GLU A 286 5.73 -15.37 -8.13
C GLU A 286 4.23 -15.60 -8.38
N GLN A 287 3.37 -14.60 -8.11
CA GLN A 287 1.94 -14.73 -8.34
C GLN A 287 1.58 -14.83 -9.83
N SER A 288 2.27 -14.10 -10.70
CA SER A 288 2.12 -14.22 -12.15
C SER A 288 2.53 -15.62 -12.65
N SER A 289 3.64 -16.17 -12.15
CA SER A 289 4.07 -17.53 -12.47
C SER A 289 3.06 -18.59 -12.01
N ARG A 290 2.47 -18.42 -10.83
CA ARG A 290 1.43 -19.32 -10.31
C ARG A 290 0.18 -19.30 -11.16
N ASN A 291 -0.29 -18.11 -11.54
CA ASN A 291 -1.46 -17.94 -12.39
C ASN A 291 -1.26 -18.61 -13.76
N GLN A 292 -0.07 -18.46 -14.36
CA GLN A 292 0.28 -19.14 -15.62
C GLN A 292 0.32 -20.67 -15.51
N ASN A 293 0.67 -21.20 -14.33
CA ASN A 293 0.69 -22.63 -14.06
C ASN A 293 -0.65 -23.18 -13.54
N HIS A 294 -1.75 -22.41 -13.66
CA HIS A 294 -3.08 -22.75 -13.14
C HIS A 294 -3.09 -23.09 -11.64
N LEU A 295 -2.18 -22.50 -10.87
CA LEU A 295 -2.14 -22.60 -9.42
C LEU A 295 -2.88 -21.43 -8.79
N SER A 296 -3.43 -21.66 -7.60
CA SER A 296 -4.06 -20.60 -6.80
C SER A 296 -3.12 -19.41 -6.58
N ALA A 297 -3.52 -18.27 -7.13
CA ALA A 297 -2.81 -17.00 -7.09
C ALA A 297 -3.76 -15.89 -6.64
N TYR A 298 -3.22 -14.84 -6.03
CA TYR A 298 -3.99 -13.67 -5.62
C TYR A 298 -3.58 -12.43 -6.41
N SER A 299 -4.51 -11.47 -6.55
CA SER A 299 -4.27 -10.16 -7.17
C SER A 299 -3.67 -9.21 -6.13
N LEU A 300 -2.53 -8.59 -6.46
CA LEU A 300 -1.88 -7.61 -5.59
C LEU A 300 -2.76 -6.38 -5.35
N PRO A 301 -3.44 -5.80 -6.36
CA PRO A 301 -4.47 -4.79 -6.13
C PRO A 301 -5.54 -5.24 -5.14
N SER A 302 -6.04 -6.47 -5.27
CA SER A 302 -7.07 -6.99 -4.36
C SER A 302 -6.55 -7.09 -2.92
N LEU A 303 -5.31 -7.54 -2.72
CA LEU A 303 -4.65 -7.57 -1.42
C LEU A 303 -4.50 -6.15 -0.83
N ALA A 304 -4.10 -5.17 -1.66
CA ALA A 304 -4.01 -3.77 -1.25
C ALA A 304 -5.36 -3.21 -0.79
N LEU A 305 -6.45 -3.55 -1.48
CA LEU A 305 -7.79 -3.13 -1.07
C LEU A 305 -8.13 -3.72 0.31
N ARG A 306 -7.93 -5.02 0.50
CA ARG A 306 -8.26 -5.69 1.77
C ARG A 306 -7.41 -5.18 2.94
N THR A 307 -6.14 -4.93 2.70
CA THR A 307 -5.22 -4.40 3.72
C THR A 307 -5.60 -2.97 4.09
N SER A 308 -5.90 -2.11 3.11
CA SER A 308 -6.32 -0.74 3.38
C SER A 308 -7.63 -0.69 4.17
N GLN A 309 -8.62 -1.51 3.82
CA GLN A 309 -9.88 -1.65 4.57
C GLN A 309 -9.65 -2.11 6.01
N LEU A 310 -8.85 -3.16 6.20
CA LEU A 310 -8.49 -3.67 7.52
C LEU A 310 -7.85 -2.58 8.40
N LEU A 311 -6.90 -1.83 7.84
CA LEU A 311 -6.24 -0.75 8.57
C LEU A 311 -7.20 0.41 8.87
N CYS A 312 -8.09 0.76 7.95
CA CYS A 312 -9.15 1.74 8.21
C CYS A 312 -10.07 1.31 9.37
N ASP A 313 -10.38 0.01 9.48
CA ASP A 313 -11.20 -0.53 10.56
C ASP A 313 -10.45 -0.51 11.91
N ILE A 314 -9.18 -0.92 11.93
CA ILE A 314 -8.35 -0.94 13.14
C ILE A 314 -8.13 0.49 13.65
N LEU A 315 -7.84 1.42 12.74
CA LEU A 315 -7.57 2.83 13.06
C LEU A 315 -8.84 3.68 13.17
N MET A 316 -10.01 3.08 12.93
CA MET A 316 -11.31 3.74 12.96
C MET A 316 -11.34 5.03 12.10
N LEU A 317 -10.81 4.93 10.88
CA LEU A 317 -10.83 6.02 9.91
C LEU A 317 -12.24 6.24 9.34
N HIS A 318 -13.12 5.26 9.49
CA HIS A 318 -14.55 5.39 9.17
C HIS A 318 -15.18 6.46 10.07
N GLU A 319 -15.94 7.37 9.45
CA GLU A 319 -16.67 8.45 10.14
C GLU A 319 -15.81 9.36 11.04
N GLN A 320 -14.48 9.30 10.90
CA GLN A 320 -13.52 10.01 11.75
C GLN A 320 -13.69 9.71 13.25
N GLU A 321 -14.12 8.48 13.59
CA GLU A 321 -14.35 8.05 14.98
C GLU A 321 -13.08 8.16 15.85
N PHE A 322 -11.89 8.18 15.23
CA PHE A 322 -10.62 8.46 15.92
C PHE A 322 -10.55 9.83 16.63
N VAL A 323 -11.43 10.78 16.29
CA VAL A 323 -11.47 12.12 16.91
C VAL A 323 -12.26 12.12 18.23
N GLY A 324 -13.26 11.24 18.36
CA GLY A 324 -14.26 11.33 19.43
C GLY A 324 -14.01 10.47 20.66
N VAL A 325 -13.13 9.46 20.58
CA VAL A 325 -12.94 8.50 21.67
C VAL A 325 -11.59 8.74 22.35
N GLU A 326 -11.59 9.00 23.67
CA GLU A 326 -10.36 9.04 24.49
C GLU A 326 -9.65 7.68 24.38
N ARG A 327 -8.63 7.59 23.51
CA ARG A 327 -7.93 6.34 23.23
C ARG A 327 -6.42 6.53 23.08
N PRO A 328 -5.64 5.47 23.34
CA PRO A 328 -4.21 5.49 23.10
C PRO A 328 -3.94 5.81 21.63
N TYR A 329 -3.25 6.91 21.40
CA TYR A 329 -2.75 7.31 20.10
C TYR A 329 -1.41 6.62 19.84
N TRP A 330 -1.27 5.98 18.67
CA TRP A 330 0.02 5.48 18.23
C TRP A 330 0.86 6.62 17.67
N CYS A 331 1.88 7.04 18.42
CA CYS A 331 2.88 8.02 17.98
C CYS A 331 3.56 7.64 16.65
N LEU A 332 3.45 6.38 16.23
CA LEU A 332 3.78 5.91 14.88
C LEU A 332 3.24 6.84 13.78
N PHE A 333 1.99 7.32 13.92
CA PHE A 333 1.31 8.15 12.91
C PHE A 333 1.67 9.64 12.98
N GLU A 334 2.73 10.00 13.71
CA GLU A 334 3.39 11.31 13.54
C GLU A 334 4.17 11.35 12.22
N SER A 335 4.44 10.19 11.62
CA SER A 335 5.09 10.05 10.32
C SER A 335 4.05 9.82 9.21
N ASN A 336 4.12 10.66 8.17
CA ASN A 336 3.28 10.59 6.97
C ASN A 336 3.37 9.25 6.22
N VAL A 337 4.49 8.54 6.33
CA VAL A 337 4.72 7.25 5.65
C VAL A 337 4.31 6.04 6.48
N ALA A 338 4.01 6.20 7.78
CA ALA A 338 3.86 5.07 8.68
C ALA A 338 2.68 4.14 8.35
N PHE A 339 1.57 4.70 7.85
CA PHE A 339 0.44 3.90 7.38
C PHE A 339 0.84 3.00 6.22
N PHE A 340 1.58 3.54 5.25
CA PHE A 340 1.99 2.82 4.06
C PHE A 340 3.08 1.79 4.36
N GLU A 341 3.98 2.08 5.30
CA GLU A 341 4.93 1.09 5.81
C GLU A 341 4.21 -0.07 6.49
N LEU A 342 3.23 0.23 7.36
CA LEU A 342 2.42 -0.80 8.02
C LEU A 342 1.69 -1.66 6.98
N ALA A 343 1.08 -1.05 5.95
CA ALA A 343 0.45 -1.78 4.86
C ALA A 343 1.45 -2.69 4.11
N SER A 344 2.66 -2.20 3.84
CA SER A 344 3.73 -2.95 3.18
C SER A 344 4.16 -4.19 3.99
N ILE A 345 4.33 -4.04 5.31
CA ILE A 345 4.62 -5.16 6.21
C ILE A 345 3.48 -6.19 6.17
N LEU A 346 2.23 -5.75 6.09
CA LEU A 346 1.08 -6.64 6.02
C LEU A 346 0.97 -7.36 4.67
N PHE A 347 1.38 -6.74 3.56
CA PHE A 347 1.51 -7.44 2.27
C PHE A 347 2.49 -8.60 2.35
N LEU A 348 3.66 -8.35 2.95
CA LEU A 348 4.68 -9.39 3.15
C LEU A 348 4.21 -10.48 4.12
N ALA A 349 3.50 -10.11 5.19
CA ALA A 349 2.91 -11.06 6.13
C ALA A 349 1.88 -11.97 5.46
N PHE A 350 0.98 -11.39 4.65
CA PHE A 350 -0.02 -12.12 3.89
C PHE A 350 0.65 -13.08 2.90
N ASP A 351 1.57 -12.57 2.08
CA ASP A 351 2.25 -13.36 1.06
C ASP A 351 3.01 -14.55 1.66
N ARG A 352 3.70 -14.35 2.78
CA ARG A 352 4.37 -15.43 3.50
C ARG A 352 3.38 -16.47 4.02
N SER A 353 2.28 -16.02 4.62
CA SER A 353 1.22 -16.92 5.12
C SER A 353 0.61 -17.72 3.97
N TRP A 354 0.34 -17.06 2.84
CA TRP A 354 -0.14 -17.68 1.61
C TRP A 354 0.83 -18.79 1.16
N ARG A 355 2.11 -18.43 0.94
CA ARG A 355 3.14 -19.37 0.47
C ARG A 355 3.36 -20.58 1.38
N ALA A 356 3.25 -20.39 2.69
CA ALA A 356 3.45 -21.47 3.65
C ALA A 356 2.36 -22.56 3.63
N GLN A 357 1.14 -22.25 3.15
CA GLN A 357 -0.02 -23.15 3.25
C GLN A 357 -0.68 -23.45 1.90
N VAL A 358 -0.07 -23.02 0.79
CA VAL A 358 -0.54 -23.26 -0.58
C VAL A 358 -1.00 -24.69 -0.87
N PRO A 359 -0.36 -25.78 -0.40
CA PRO A 359 -0.81 -27.13 -0.75
C PRO A 359 -2.11 -27.54 -0.04
N GLU A 360 -2.50 -26.85 1.03
CA GLU A 360 -3.48 -27.34 2.01
C GLU A 360 -4.75 -26.48 2.09
N CYS A 361 -4.68 -25.20 1.73
CA CYS A 361 -5.81 -24.28 1.86
C CYS A 361 -5.77 -23.19 0.78
N GLU A 362 -6.79 -23.14 -0.09
CA GLU A 362 -6.97 -22.05 -1.06
C GLU A 362 -7.82 -20.90 -0.51
N GLU A 363 -8.24 -20.98 0.77
CA GLU A 363 -9.13 -20.00 1.37
C GLU A 363 -8.36 -18.74 1.79
N ILE A 364 -8.48 -17.70 0.97
CA ILE A 364 -7.93 -16.35 1.22
C ILE A 364 -8.30 -15.82 2.63
N GLY A 365 -9.46 -16.23 3.18
CA GLY A 365 -9.94 -15.79 4.50
C GLY A 365 -8.96 -16.06 5.65
N LEU A 366 -8.37 -17.26 5.71
CA LEU A 366 -7.43 -17.63 6.78
C LEU A 366 -6.16 -16.75 6.78
N HIS A 367 -5.69 -16.39 5.58
CA HIS A 367 -4.53 -15.52 5.41
C HIS A 367 -4.84 -14.07 5.78
N LEU A 368 -6.07 -13.60 5.50
CA LEU A 368 -6.54 -12.29 5.96
C LEU A 368 -6.64 -12.22 7.49
N ASP A 369 -7.08 -13.29 8.16
CA ASP A 369 -7.10 -13.35 9.63
C ASP A 369 -5.69 -13.32 10.22
N THR A 370 -4.74 -14.02 9.59
CA THR A 370 -3.32 -13.98 9.97
C THR A 370 -2.73 -12.58 9.81
N MET A 371 -3.06 -11.91 8.71
CA MET A 371 -2.68 -10.52 8.45
C MET A 371 -3.30 -9.57 9.51
N ALA A 372 -4.58 -9.74 9.84
CA ALA A 372 -5.25 -8.95 10.90
C ALA A 372 -4.59 -9.15 12.26
N ASN A 373 -4.27 -10.39 12.64
CA ASN A 373 -3.57 -10.69 13.89
C ASN A 373 -2.16 -10.07 13.91
N SER A 374 -1.46 -10.05 12.78
CA SER A 374 -0.15 -9.41 12.63
C SER A 374 -0.25 -7.89 12.82
N ALA A 375 -1.22 -7.23 12.19
CA ALA A 375 -1.47 -5.79 12.35
C ALA A 375 -1.73 -5.42 13.82
N CYS A 376 -2.57 -6.21 14.49
CA CYS A 376 -2.89 -6.00 15.90
C CYS A 376 -1.69 -6.28 16.81
N GLY A 377 -0.91 -7.31 16.50
CA GLY A 377 0.32 -7.63 17.23
C GLY A 377 1.35 -6.51 17.16
N LEU A 378 1.56 -5.94 15.98
CA LEU A 378 2.43 -4.79 15.75
C LEU A 378 1.96 -3.57 16.57
N LEU A 379 0.69 -3.18 16.41
CA LEU A 379 0.15 -1.99 17.08
C LEU A 379 0.06 -2.14 18.60
N ARG A 380 -0.21 -3.34 19.14
CA ARG A 380 -0.19 -3.61 20.59
C ARG A 380 1.16 -3.35 21.24
N ARG A 381 2.25 -3.48 20.49
CA ARG A 381 3.61 -3.20 21.01
C ARG A 381 3.92 -1.70 21.06
N GLY A 382 3.04 -0.84 20.54
CA GLY A 382 3.16 0.61 20.62
C GLY A 382 4.39 1.17 19.89
N PRO A 383 4.59 0.87 18.59
CA PRO A 383 5.68 1.45 17.82
C PRO A 383 5.61 2.98 17.88
N ARG A 384 6.75 3.63 18.13
CA ARG A 384 6.86 5.10 18.22
C ARG A 384 7.35 5.75 16.94
N SER A 385 7.86 4.94 16.02
CA SER A 385 8.44 5.38 14.75
C SER A 385 8.37 4.23 13.75
N VAL A 386 8.57 4.56 12.47
CA VAL A 386 8.65 3.57 11.39
C VAL A 386 9.79 2.57 11.62
N ALA A 387 10.95 3.03 12.08
CA ALA A 387 12.07 2.13 12.43
C ALA A 387 11.69 1.16 13.54
N SER A 388 11.04 1.66 14.61
CA SER A 388 10.55 0.80 15.70
C SER A 388 9.47 -0.18 15.23
N LEU A 389 8.62 0.21 14.28
CA LEU A 389 7.63 -0.70 13.68
C LEU A 389 8.33 -1.85 12.94
N VAL A 390 9.35 -1.56 12.14
CA VAL A 390 10.15 -2.56 11.42
C VAL A 390 10.89 -3.49 12.38
N ASP A 391 11.52 -2.95 13.42
CA ASP A 391 12.20 -3.73 14.46
C ASP A 391 11.23 -4.71 15.16
N ILE A 392 10.01 -4.22 15.49
CA ILE A 392 8.97 -5.07 16.08
C ILE A 392 8.53 -6.15 15.07
N ALA A 393 8.38 -5.80 13.79
CA ALA A 393 8.01 -6.76 12.76
C ALA A 393 9.03 -7.89 12.59
N HIS A 394 10.34 -7.60 12.65
CA HIS A 394 11.37 -8.64 12.72
C HIS A 394 11.29 -9.46 14.02
N SER A 395 11.04 -8.81 15.17
CA SER A 395 10.92 -9.52 16.45
C SER A 395 9.74 -10.50 16.50
N LEU A 396 8.66 -10.18 15.79
CA LEU A 396 7.49 -11.04 15.63
C LEU A 396 7.65 -12.04 14.48
N GLN A 397 8.83 -12.06 13.84
CA GLN A 397 9.15 -12.89 12.68
C GLN A 397 8.15 -12.69 11.54
N ILE A 398 7.61 -11.48 11.38
CA ILE A 398 6.79 -11.11 10.22
C ILE A 398 7.71 -10.85 9.03
N LEU A 399 8.73 -10.01 9.24
CA LEU A 399 9.83 -9.78 8.30
C LEU A 399 11.01 -10.72 8.64
N GLN A 400 11.75 -11.16 7.63
CA GLN A 400 12.96 -11.97 7.78
C GLN A 400 14.20 -11.13 7.56
#